data_AF-A0A9E3K174-F1
#
_entry.id   AF-A0A9E3K174-F1
#
_cell.length_a   1.000
_cell.length_b   1.000
_cell.length_c   1.000
_cell.angle_alpha   90.00
_cell.angle_beta   90.00
_cell.angle_gamma   90.00
#
_symmetry.space_group_name_H-M   'P 1'
#
loop_
_entity.id
_entity.type
_entity.pdbx_description
1 polymer ?
#
loop_
_entity_poly.entity_id
_entity_poly.type
_entity_poly.pdbx_seq_one_letter_code
_entity_poly.pdbx_strand_id
1 'polypeptide(L)' 'MVKVYEIDGLRPVVHPTAYVHPTAVLIGDVIVGARCYVGPL' A
#
# COMPACT_ATOMS: atom_id res chain seq x y z
N MET A 1 8.95 -7.93 2.26
CA MET A 1 7.49 -7.86 2.56
C MET A 1 7.14 -6.40 2.72
N VAL A 2 6.07 -5.92 2.06
CA VAL A 2 5.61 -4.53 2.20
C VAL A 2 5.24 -4.26 3.65
N LYS A 3 5.62 -3.10 4.19
CA LYS A 3 5.25 -2.69 5.54
C LYS A 3 3.88 -2.01 5.50
N VAL A 4 2.93 -2.54 6.24
CA VAL A 4 1.55 -2.05 6.31
C VAL A 4 1.21 -1.83 7.78
N TYR A 5 0.73 -0.62 8.10
CA TYR A 5 0.31 -0.25 9.44
C TYR A 5 -1.13 0.24 9.45
N GLU A 6 -1.87 -0.16 10.47
CA GLU A 6 -3.21 0.33 10.76
C GLU A 6 -3.11 1.52 11.72
N ILE A 7 -3.94 2.54 11.51
CA ILE A 7 -4.12 3.67 12.43
C ILE A 7 -5.60 4.03 12.46
N ASP A 8 -6.13 4.33 13.66
CA ASP A 8 -7.54 4.65 13.88
C ASP A 8 -8.54 3.62 13.33
N GLY A 9 -8.16 2.34 13.30
CA GLY A 9 -8.96 1.25 12.74
C GLY A 9 -8.96 1.18 11.21
N LEU A 10 -8.13 1.98 10.53
CA LEU A 10 -8.05 2.07 9.08
C LEU A 10 -6.78 1.37 8.59
N ARG A 11 -6.99 0.31 7.80
CA ARG A 11 -5.91 -0.53 7.26
C ARG A 11 -5.82 -0.35 5.73
N PRO A 12 -4.61 -0.16 5.18
CA PRO A 12 -4.43 -0.03 3.74
C PRO A 12 -5.00 -1.23 2.95
N VAL A 13 -5.68 -0.93 1.84
CA VAL A 13 -6.21 -1.91 0.88
C VAL A 13 -5.45 -1.78 -0.43
N VAL A 14 -4.89 -2.89 -0.91
CA VAL A 14 -4.09 -2.94 -2.13
C VAL A 14 -4.76 -3.86 -3.14
N HIS A 15 -5.07 -3.34 -4.33
CA HIS A 15 -5.59 -4.16 -5.41
C HIS A 15 -4.55 -5.22 -5.83
N PRO A 16 -4.94 -6.48 -6.08
CA PRO A 16 -3.99 -7.57 -6.39
C PRO A 16 -3.09 -7.32 -7.61
N THR A 17 -3.51 -6.46 -8.54
CA THR A 17 -2.73 -6.11 -9.75
C THR A 17 -1.81 -4.91 -9.57
N ALA A 18 -1.77 -4.30 -8.38
CA ALA A 18 -0.85 -3.22 -8.08
C ALA A 18 0.54 -3.76 -7.71
N TYR A 19 1.58 -3.00 -8.03
CA TYR A 19 2.93 -3.26 -7.53
C TYR A 19 3.26 -2.28 -6.41
N VAL A 20 3.62 -2.82 -5.25
CA VAL A 20 4.14 -2.04 -4.11
C VAL A 20 5.54 -2.53 -3.82
N HIS A 21 6.51 -1.63 -3.96
CA HIS A 21 7.91 -1.92 -3.77
C HIS A 21 8.17 -2.43 -2.33
N PRO A 22 9.04 -3.43 -2.13
CA PRO A 22 9.25 -4.03 -0.81
C PRO A 22 9.70 -3.07 0.30
N THR A 23 10.27 -1.92 -0.05
CA THR A 23 10.69 -0.89 0.90
C THR A 23 9.64 0.20 1.16
N ALA A 24 8.51 0.18 0.44
CA ALA A 24 7.42 1.12 0.67
C ALA A 24 6.71 0.85 2.01
N VAL A 25 6.12 1.91 2.56
CA VAL A 25 5.37 1.88 3.82
C VAL A 25 3.99 2.49 3.58
N LEU A 26 2.92 1.74 3.92
CA LEU A 26 1.53 2.20 3.83
C LEU A 26 0.94 2.30 5.24
N ILE A 27 0.24 3.40 5.54
CA ILE A 27 -0.31 3.68 6.88
C ILE A 27 -1.73 4.25 6.73
N GLY A 28 -2.71 3.65 7.40
CA GLY A 28 -4.05 4.24 7.53
C GLY A 28 -4.99 4.02 6.35
N ASP A 29 -5.85 5.01 6.10
CA ASP A 29 -6.87 5.00 5.03
C ASP A 29 -6.25 5.20 3.65
N VAL A 30 -5.66 4.13 3.13
CA VAL A 30 -4.97 4.11 1.84
C VAL A 30 -5.61 3.06 0.95
N ILE A 31 -6.00 3.47 -0.26
CA ILE A 31 -6.53 2.59 -1.30
C ILE A 31 -5.57 2.64 -2.49
N VAL A 32 -4.89 1.52 -2.77
CA VAL A 32 -4.05 1.38 -3.97
C VAL A 32 -4.86 0.67 -5.06
N GLY A 33 -5.17 1.42 -6.12
CA GLY A 33 -5.99 0.95 -7.23
C GLY A 33 -5.29 -0.08 -8.14
N ALA A 34 -6.07 -0.64 -9.08
CA ALA A 34 -5.56 -1.59 -10.04
C ALA A 34 -4.44 -0.97 -10.91
N ARG A 35 -3.38 -1.74 -11.16
CA ARG A 35 -2.23 -1.37 -12.00
C ARG A 35 -1.43 -0.14 -11.52
N CYS A 36 -1.63 0.30 -10.28
CA CYS A 36 -0.78 1.32 -9.67
C CYS A 36 0.63 0.80 -9.39
N TYR A 37 1.61 1.71 -9.43
CA TYR A 37 2.99 1.48 -9.00
C TYR A 37 3.29 2.38 -7.79
N VAL A 38 3.73 1.78 -6.69
CA VAL A 38 4.20 2.50 -5.50
C VAL A 38 5.63 2.06 -5.24
N GLY A 39 6.60 2.89 -5.60
CA GLY A 39 8.01 2.60 -5.47
C GLY A 39 8.88 3.82 -5.75
N PRO A 40 10.21 3.68 -5.73
CA PRO A 40 11.13 4.76 -6.10
C PRO A 40 10.84 5.28 -7.51
N LEU A 41 11.17 6.57 -7.74
CA LEU A 41 11.24 7.17 -9.07
C LEU A 41 12.44 6.63 -9.84
#